data_AF-A0A8G2FGX5-F1
#
_entry.id   AF-A0A8G2FGX5-F1
#
_cell.length_a   1.000
_cell.length_b   1.000
_cell.length_c   1.000
_cell.angle_alpha   90.00
_cell.angle_beta   90.00
_cell.angle_gamma   90.00
#
_symmetry.space_group_name_H-M   'P 1'
#
loop_
_entity.id
_entity.type
_entity.pdbx_description
1 polymer ?
#
loop_
_entity_poly.entity_id
_entity_poly.type
_entity_poly.pdbx_seq_one_letter_code
_entity_poly.pdbx_strand_id
1 'polypeptide(L)'
;MLLVLVVFLLSNRSAALIDFWPFGTLGAAPIGAIVLVAFALGVLIGMLLLVPHRLRAHRRARRAEKQVAAMQAAQPVAPVMTTTTAPLSLPPAR
;
A
#
# COMPACT_ATOMS: atom_id res chain seq x y z
N MET A 1 -16.19 -19.74 8.16
CA MET A 1 -15.52 -19.91 6.85
C MET A 1 -14.53 -21.08 6.85
N LEU A 2 -13.64 -21.21 7.85
CA LEU A 2 -12.71 -22.36 7.93
C LEU A 2 -13.40 -23.73 7.87
N LEU A 3 -14.54 -23.88 8.53
CA LEU A 3 -15.33 -25.12 8.53
C LEU A 3 -15.85 -25.49 7.12
N VAL A 4 -16.21 -24.49 6.30
CA VAL A 4 -16.61 -24.70 4.88
C VAL A 4 -15.43 -25.19 4.05
N LEU A 5 -14.23 -24.66 4.27
CA LEU A 5 -13.01 -25.11 3.61
C LEU A 5 -12.65 -26.55 4.01
N VAL A 6 -12.82 -26.92 5.28
CA VAL A 6 -12.61 -28.30 5.76
C VAL A 6 -13.62 -29.25 5.11
N VAL A 7 -14.90 -28.86 5.03
CA VAL A 7 -15.94 -29.65 4.34
C VAL A 7 -15.64 -29.78 2.84
N PHE A 8 -15.17 -28.71 2.18
CA PHE A 8 -14.75 -28.77 0.77
C PHE A 8 -13.58 -29.72 0.55
N LEU A 9 -12.59 -29.74 1.45
CA LEU A 9 -11.48 -30.70 1.45
C LEU A 9 -11.98 -32.14 1.65
N LEU A 10 -12.89 -32.33 2.59
CA LEU A 10 -13.45 -33.65 2.90
C LEU A 10 -14.37 -34.19 1.79
N SER A 11 -15.05 -33.31 1.06
CA SER A 11 -15.92 -33.65 -0.05
C SER A 11 -15.15 -33.88 -1.36
N ASN A 12 -14.05 -33.15 -1.57
CA ASN A 12 -13.19 -33.29 -2.75
C ASN A 12 -11.92 -34.09 -2.42
N ARG A 13 -12.09 -35.26 -1.78
CA ARG A 13 -11.02 -36.23 -1.48
C ARG A 13 -10.55 -37.04 -2.69
N SER A 14 -11.17 -36.86 -3.86
CA SER A 14 -10.79 -37.54 -5.09
C SER A 14 -9.30 -37.34 -5.36
N ALA A 15 -8.58 -38.45 -5.43
CA ALA A 15 -7.14 -38.47 -5.57
C ALA A 15 -6.77 -38.01 -6.99
N ALA A 16 -6.07 -36.87 -7.11
CA ALA A 16 -5.46 -36.46 -8.36
C ALA A 16 -3.98 -36.86 -8.36
N LEU A 17 -3.55 -37.47 -9.46
CA LEU A 17 -2.15 -37.77 -9.71
C LEU A 17 -1.44 -36.45 -10.02
N ILE A 18 -0.40 -36.13 -9.24
CA ILE A 18 0.45 -34.99 -9.49
C ILE A 18 1.64 -35.50 -10.31
N ASP A 19 1.56 -35.34 -11.62
CA ASP A 19 2.67 -35.63 -12.52
C ASP A 19 3.56 -34.40 -12.66
N PHE A 20 4.83 -34.53 -12.28
CA PHE A 20 5.81 -33.45 -12.34
C PHE A 20 6.95 -33.87 -13.27
N TRP A 21 6.90 -33.41 -14.50
CA TRP A 21 8.00 -33.59 -15.43
C TRP A 21 9.17 -32.66 -15.03
N PRO A 22 10.43 -33.10 -14.90
CA PRO A 22 11.05 -34.39 -15.28
C PRO A 22 11.18 -35.46 -14.17
N PHE A 23 10.60 -35.25 -12.98
CA PHE A 23 10.79 -36.10 -11.79
C PHE A 23 9.79 -37.27 -11.66
N GLY A 24 8.76 -37.32 -12.50
CA GLY A 24 7.72 -38.36 -12.49
C GLY A 24 6.50 -38.01 -11.62
N THR A 25 5.68 -39.00 -11.30
CA THR A 25 4.48 -38.84 -10.48
C THR A 25 4.85 -38.71 -9.01
N LEU A 26 4.67 -37.53 -8.42
CA LEU A 26 5.06 -37.21 -7.03
C LEU A 26 4.17 -37.88 -5.97
N GLY A 27 3.00 -38.37 -6.39
CA GLY A 27 2.01 -38.99 -5.52
C GLY A 27 0.59 -38.52 -5.84
N ALA A 28 -0.38 -39.14 -5.18
CA ALA A 28 -1.78 -38.76 -5.32
C ALA A 28 -2.18 -37.86 -4.14
N ALA A 29 -2.65 -36.65 -4.43
CA ALA A 29 -3.16 -35.73 -3.40
C ALA A 29 -4.60 -35.32 -3.71
N PRO A 30 -5.44 -35.08 -2.69
CA PRO A 30 -6.77 -34.54 -2.88
C PRO A 30 -6.72 -33.17 -3.57
N ILE A 31 -7.48 -32.99 -4.65
CA ILE A 31 -7.57 -31.72 -5.40
C ILE A 31 -7.94 -30.57 -4.47
N GLY A 32 -8.85 -30.80 -3.52
CA GLY A 32 -9.26 -29.79 -2.54
C GLY A 32 -8.08 -29.25 -1.72
N ALA A 33 -7.14 -30.11 -1.31
CA ALA A 33 -5.96 -29.70 -0.55
C ALA A 33 -5.01 -28.83 -1.40
N ILE A 34 -4.83 -29.16 -2.68
CA ILE A 34 -3.99 -28.40 -3.61
C ILE A 34 -4.54 -26.97 -3.79
N VAL A 35 -5.84 -26.85 -4.07
CA VAL A 35 -6.51 -25.55 -4.25
C VAL A 35 -6.41 -24.70 -3.00
N LEU A 36 -6.61 -25.29 -1.82
CA LEU A 36 -6.52 -24.58 -0.55
C LEU A 36 -5.12 -24.02 -0.30
N VAL A 37 -4.09 -24.81 -0.53
CA VAL A 37 -2.69 -24.37 -0.37
C VAL A 37 -2.35 -23.27 -1.37
N ALA A 38 -2.71 -23.43 -2.64
CA ALA A 38 -2.49 -22.41 -3.66
C ALA A 38 -3.21 -21.10 -3.32
N PHE A 39 -4.45 -21.18 -2.83
CA PHE A 39 -5.21 -20.02 -2.39
C PHE A 39 -4.56 -19.34 -1.18
N ALA A 40 -4.16 -20.09 -0.16
CA ALA A 40 -3.48 -19.55 1.01
C ALA A 40 -2.17 -18.85 0.64
N LEU A 41 -1.38 -19.43 -0.26
CA LEU A 41 -0.17 -18.82 -0.80
C LEU A 41 -0.48 -17.55 -1.59
N GLY A 42 -1.51 -17.57 -2.44
CA GLY A 42 -1.95 -16.40 -3.21
C GLY A 42 -2.37 -15.23 -2.31
N VAL A 43 -3.08 -15.50 -1.22
CA VAL A 43 -3.45 -14.49 -0.21
C VAL A 43 -2.21 -13.96 0.50
N LEU A 44 -1.29 -14.84 0.90
CA LEU A 44 -0.06 -14.44 1.59
C LEU A 44 0.82 -13.55 0.70
N ILE A 45 0.98 -13.93 -0.57
CA ILE A 45 1.69 -13.15 -1.59
C ILE A 45 0.96 -11.83 -1.85
N GLY A 46 -0.37 -11.86 -2.04
CA GLY A 46 -1.18 -10.66 -2.26
C GLY A 46 -1.05 -9.66 -1.12
N MET A 47 -1.06 -10.14 0.12
CA MET A 47 -0.84 -9.32 1.31
C MET A 47 0.58 -8.75 1.34
N LEU A 48 1.58 -9.58 1.03
CA LEU A 48 2.97 -9.15 0.98
C LEU A 48 3.24 -8.12 -0.14
N LEU A 49 2.50 -8.17 -1.26
CA LEU A 49 2.59 -7.21 -2.36
C LEU A 49 1.90 -5.88 -2.03
N LEU A 50 0.84 -5.90 -1.22
CA LEU A 50 0.12 -4.68 -0.84
C LEU A 50 0.92 -3.80 0.13
N VAL A 51 1.74 -4.41 0.99
CA VAL A 51 2.62 -3.73 1.95
C VAL A 51 3.62 -2.76 1.28
N PRO A 52 4.48 -3.17 0.31
CA PRO A 52 5.43 -2.29 -0.34
C PRO A 52 4.74 -1.19 -1.15
N HIS A 53 3.53 -1.42 -1.67
CA HIS A 53 2.77 -0.40 -2.38
C HIS A 53 2.38 0.76 -1.46
N ARG A 54 1.87 0.49 -0.25
CA ARG A 54 1.54 1.54 0.74
C ARG A 54 2.78 2.23 1.29
N LEU A 55 3.88 1.51 1.48
CA LEU A 55 5.16 2.08 1.93
C LEU A 55 5.73 3.07 0.90
N ARG A 56 5.61 2.79 -0.40
CA ARG A 56 6.04 3.71 -1.47
C ARG A 56 5.21 5.00 -1.47
N ALA A 57 3.90 4.92 -1.24
CA ALA A 57 3.05 6.10 -1.10
C ALA A 57 3.43 6.96 0.11
N HIS A 58 3.62 6.37 1.28
CA HIS A 58 4.08 7.10 2.47
C HIS A 58 5.46 7.73 2.31
N ARG A 59 6.39 7.04 1.62
CA ARG A 59 7.72 7.59 1.31
C ARG A 59 7.65 8.81 0.39
N ARG A 60 6.71 8.84 -0.56
CA ARG A 60 6.49 10.01 -1.44
C ARG A 60 5.94 11.19 -0.64
N ALA A 61 4.99 10.97 0.25
CA ALA A 61 4.46 12.02 1.14
C ALA A 61 5.58 12.66 1.99
N ARG A 62 6.42 11.84 2.65
CA ARG A 62 7.55 12.34 3.44
C ARG A 62 8.62 13.07 2.62
N ARG A 63 8.78 12.74 1.32
CA ARG A 63 9.69 13.47 0.43
C ARG A 63 9.12 14.84 0.05
N ALA A 64 7.81 14.92 -0.20
CA ALA A 64 7.14 16.18 -0.46
C ALA A 64 7.21 17.12 0.75
N GLU A 65 6.96 16.60 1.97
CA GLU A 65 7.12 17.37 3.22
C GLU A 65 8.54 17.92 3.38
N LYS A 66 9.57 17.10 3.09
CA LYS A 66 10.97 17.55 3.14
C LYS A 66 11.30 18.61 2.10
N GLN A 67 10.72 18.53 0.90
CA GLN A 67 10.90 19.53 -0.15
C GLN A 67 10.24 20.87 0.23
N VAL A 68 9.04 20.83 0.81
CA VAL A 68 8.35 22.02 1.33
C VAL A 68 9.14 22.67 2.47
N ALA A 69 9.64 21.87 3.42
CA ALA A 69 10.48 22.36 4.51
C ALA A 69 11.80 22.96 4.01
N ALA A 70 12.43 22.34 3.00
CA ALA A 70 13.65 22.88 2.39
C ALA A 70 13.40 24.19 1.62
N MET A 71 12.26 24.32 0.93
CA MET A 71 11.88 25.57 0.26
C MET A 71 11.58 26.69 1.27
N GLN A 72 10.90 26.39 2.37
CA GLN A 72 10.63 27.36 3.44
C GLN A 72 11.92 27.79 4.17
N ALA A 73 12.89 26.88 4.33
CA ALA A 73 14.19 27.21 4.92
C ALA A 73 15.10 27.99 3.97
N ALA A 74 14.95 27.80 2.65
CA ALA A 74 15.68 28.55 1.63
C ALA A 74 15.00 29.87 1.26
N GLN A 75 13.77 30.12 1.75
CA GLN A 75 13.10 31.40 1.58
C GLN A 75 13.91 32.45 2.36
N PRO A 76 14.49 33.47 1.70
CA PRO A 76 15.08 34.58 2.41
C PRO A 76 13.97 35.20 3.27
N VAL A 77 14.27 35.50 4.53
CA VAL A 77 13.44 36.40 5.34
C VAL A 77 13.53 37.76 4.65
N ALA A 78 12.69 37.96 3.64
CA ALA A 78 12.36 39.30 3.19
C ALA A 78 11.73 39.96 4.41
N PRO A 79 12.21 41.14 4.84
CA PRO A 79 11.59 41.82 5.96
C PRO A 79 10.12 41.98 5.60
N VAL A 80 9.26 41.48 6.48
CA VAL A 80 7.85 41.86 6.48
C VAL A 80 7.89 43.38 6.63
N MET A 81 7.80 44.08 5.50
CA MET A 81 7.43 45.46 5.49
C MET A 81 6.03 45.46 6.08
N THR A 82 5.98 45.65 7.39
CA THR A 82 4.80 46.14 8.07
C THR A 82 4.39 47.37 7.28
N THR A 83 3.37 47.24 6.45
CA THR A 83 2.51 48.36 6.08
C THR A 83 1.78 48.77 7.36
N THR A 84 2.56 49.26 8.32
CA THR A 84 2.12 50.07 9.44
C THR A 84 1.50 51.29 8.79
N THR A 85 0.17 51.31 8.82
CA THR A 85 -0.59 52.51 9.16
C THR A 85 -0.13 53.77 8.44
N ALA A 86 -0.57 53.96 7.19
CA ALA A 86 -0.77 55.32 6.71
C ALA A 86 -2.11 55.78 7.29
N PRO A 87 -2.16 56.69 8.30
CA PRO A 87 -3.40 57.36 8.61
C PRO A 87 -3.78 58.17 7.36
N LEU A 88 -4.96 57.89 6.81
CA LEU A 88 -5.57 58.70 5.77
C LEU A 88 -5.77 60.12 6.30
N SER A 89 -4.80 61.01 6.08
CA SER A 89 -4.97 62.44 6.30
C SER A 89 -5.87 62.97 5.17
N LEU A 90 -7.15 63.16 5.48
CA LEU A 90 -8.09 63.89 4.64
C LEU A 90 -7.66 65.37 4.56
N PRO A 91 -7.61 65.98 3.36
CA PRO A 91 -7.26 67.39 3.20
C PRO A 91 -8.34 68.30 3.81
N PRO A 92 -7.96 69.46 4.38
CA PRO A 92 -8.92 70.41 4.93
C PRO A 92 -9.73 71.06 3.81
N ALA A 93 -11.05 70.94 3.89
CA ALA A 93 -11.98 71.70 3.07
C ALA A 93 -11.80 73.19 3.38
N ARG A 94 -11.45 73.97 2.36
CA ARG A 94 -11.57 75.43 2.35
C ARG A 94 -12.95 75.83 1.86
#